data_AF-A0A8T4G8D6-F1
#
_entry.id   AF-A0A8T4G8D6-F1
#
_cell.length_a   1.000
_cell.length_b   1.000
_cell.length_c   1.000
_cell.angle_alpha   90.00
_cell.angle_beta   90.00
_cell.angle_gamma   90.00
#
_symmetry.space_group_name_H-M   'P 1'
#
loop_
_entity.id
_entity.type
_entity.pdbx_description
1 polymer ?
#
loop_
_entity_poly.entity_id
_entity_poly.type
_entity_poly.pdbx_seq_one_letter_code
_entity_poly.pdbx_strand_id
1 'polypeptide(L)'
;MVAEAAEVLRIIAGSIFVLFLPGFAWSYVFFKKNEIDIIERIALSFGLSIAIVPLTVFWLNYLFKVKITFINVSMIIISLTIVAVVISYVASKMSNRQTA
;
A
#
# COMPACT_ATOMS: atom_id res chain seq x y z
N MET A 1 8.49 -27.09 15.91
CA MET A 1 9.35 -25.92 16.14
C MET A 1 9.63 -25.10 14.88
N VAL A 2 10.46 -25.55 13.92
CA VAL A 2 10.82 -24.72 12.74
C VAL A 2 9.65 -24.46 11.78
N ALA A 3 8.74 -25.43 11.60
CA ALA A 3 7.58 -25.28 10.71
C ALA A 3 6.53 -24.30 11.27
N GLU A 4 6.30 -24.31 12.59
CA GLU A 4 5.35 -23.42 13.25
C GLU A 4 5.82 -21.96 13.18
N ALA A 5 7.12 -21.73 13.41
CA ALA A 5 7.71 -20.40 13.29
C ALA A 5 7.59 -19.85 11.85
N ALA A 6 7.79 -20.69 10.84
CA ALA A 6 7.64 -20.31 9.44
C ALA A 6 6.19 -19.93 9.09
N GLU A 7 5.21 -20.62 9.65
CA GLU A 7 3.80 -20.30 9.46
C GLU A 7 3.41 -18.96 10.08
N VAL A 8 3.80 -18.72 11.33
CA VAL A 8 3.57 -17.44 12.02
C VAL A 8 4.22 -16.29 11.25
N LEU A 9 5.46 -16.48 10.81
CA LEU A 9 6.18 -15.47 10.02
C LEU A 9 5.44 -15.17 8.70
N ARG A 10 4.94 -16.19 8.00
CA ARG A 10 4.18 -16.03 6.75
C ARG A 10 2.90 -15.24 6.98
N ILE A 11 2.17 -15.51 8.05
CA ILE A 11 0.92 -14.80 8.39
C ILE A 11 1.23 -13.33 8.66
N ILE A 12 2.21 -13.05 9.53
CA ILE A 12 2.59 -11.67 9.87
C ILE A 12 3.07 -10.91 8.63
N ALA A 13 3.97 -11.51 7.85
CA ALA A 13 4.49 -10.89 6.63
C ALA A 13 3.38 -10.64 5.59
N GLY A 14 2.48 -11.60 5.40
CA GLY A 14 1.33 -11.45 4.52
C GLY A 14 0.38 -10.35 4.98
N SER A 15 0.07 -10.28 6.28
CA SER A 15 -0.76 -9.22 6.85
C SER A 15 -0.14 -7.84 6.65
N ILE A 16 1.17 -7.67 6.90
CA ILE A 16 1.85 -6.39 6.66
C ILE A 16 1.82 -6.03 5.18
N PHE A 17 2.12 -7.00 4.30
CA PHE A 17 2.13 -6.80 2.85
C PHE A 17 0.76 -6.36 2.31
N VAL A 18 -0.33 -6.99 2.77
CA VAL A 18 -1.68 -6.69 2.26
C VAL A 18 -2.32 -5.51 2.99
N LEU A 19 -2.21 -5.41 4.31
CA LEU A 19 -2.99 -4.46 5.12
C LEU A 19 -2.25 -3.17 5.46
N PHE A 20 -0.93 -3.13 5.35
CA PHE A 20 -0.16 -1.96 5.79
C PHE A 20 0.62 -1.31 4.65
N LEU A 21 1.39 -2.11 3.91
CA LEU A 21 2.39 -1.63 2.96
C LEU A 21 1.84 -0.71 1.85
N PRO A 22 0.76 -1.08 1.11
CA PRO A 22 0.22 -0.19 0.08
C PRO A 22 -0.44 1.05 0.69
N GLY A 23 -1.19 0.90 1.80
CA GLY A 23 -1.81 2.04 2.48
C GLY A 23 -0.79 3.03 3.06
N PHE A 24 0.34 2.55 3.58
CA PHE A 24 1.44 3.39 4.05
C PHE A 24 2.07 4.19 2.92
N ALA A 25 2.32 3.58 1.76
CA ALA A 25 2.83 4.29 0.59
C ALA A 25 1.86 5.39 0.12
N TRP A 26 0.57 5.07 0.03
CA TRP A 26 -0.46 6.04 -0.36
C TRP A 26 -0.69 7.13 0.69
N SER A 27 -0.42 6.88 1.97
CA SER A 27 -0.50 7.92 3.01
C SER A 27 0.43 9.10 2.72
N TYR A 28 1.59 8.88 2.09
CA TYR A 28 2.52 9.95 1.69
C TYR A 28 2.08 10.69 0.43
N VAL A 29 1.20 10.07 -0.37
CA VAL A 29 0.62 10.70 -1.55
C VAL A 29 -0.52 11.63 -1.13
N PHE A 30 -1.39 11.20 -0.22
CA PHE A 30 -2.57 11.98 0.18
C PHE A 30 -2.30 13.01 1.28
N PHE A 31 -1.39 12.74 2.21
CA PHE A 31 -1.15 13.59 3.38
C PHE A 31 0.31 14.02 3.47
N LYS A 32 0.54 15.33 3.57
CA LYS A 32 1.90 15.87 3.71
C LYS A 32 2.50 15.47 5.05
N LYS A 33 3.84 15.49 5.13
CA LYS A 33 4.57 15.09 6.35
C LYS A 33 4.24 15.94 7.59
N ASN A 34 3.87 17.21 7.40
CA ASN A 34 3.59 18.14 8.50
C ASN A 34 2.10 18.19 8.88
N GLU A 35 1.23 17.45 8.19
CA GLU A 35 -0.22 17.49 8.42
C GLU A 35 -0.70 16.38 9.38
N ILE A 36 0.06 15.29 9.50
CA ILE A 36 -0.31 14.13 10.32
C ILE A 36 0.91 13.59 11.08
N ASP A 37 0.70 13.21 12.33
CA ASP A 37 1.71 12.56 13.17
C ASP A 37 1.94 11.10 12.74
N ILE A 38 3.00 10.49 13.25
CA ILE A 38 3.37 9.10 12.96
C ILE A 38 2.27 8.13 13.36
N ILE A 39 1.63 8.33 14.52
CA ILE A 39 0.56 7.43 15.00
C ILE A 39 -0.66 7.52 14.08
N GLU A 40 -1.05 8.72 13.69
CA GLU A 40 -2.14 8.96 12.74
C GLU A 40 -1.82 8.35 11.38
N ARG A 41 -0.58 8.50 10.91
CA ARG A 41 -0.12 7.91 9.65
C ARG A 41 -0.20 6.38 9.68
N ILE A 42 0.18 5.75 10.79
CA ILE A 42 0.06 4.29 10.95
C ILE A 42 -1.42 3.88 10.90
N ALA A 43 -2.29 4.55 11.66
CA ALA A 43 -3.73 4.25 11.66
C ALA A 43 -4.36 4.44 10.27
N LEU A 44 -4.05 5.54 9.59
CA LEU A 44 -4.50 5.82 8.23
C LEU A 44 -3.98 4.80 7.22
N SER A 45 -2.77 4.26 7.42
CA SER A 45 -2.22 3.24 6.52
C SER A 45 -3.08 1.97 6.49
N PHE A 46 -3.56 1.53 7.65
CA PHE A 46 -4.47 0.38 7.72
C PHE A 46 -5.82 0.69 7.04
N GLY A 47 -6.43 1.82 7.39
CA GLY A 47 -7.72 2.22 6.81
C GLY A 47 -7.64 2.38 5.29
N LEU A 48 -6.56 3.01 4.81
CA LEU A 48 -6.34 3.24 3.39
C LEU A 48 -6.09 1.93 2.65
N SER A 49 -5.36 0.97 3.22
CA SER A 49 -5.19 -0.34 2.59
C SER A 49 -6.51 -1.10 2.46
N ILE A 50 -7.31 -1.12 3.54
CA ILE A 50 -8.63 -1.76 3.58
C ILE A 50 -9.57 -1.13 2.54
N ALA A 51 -9.43 0.16 2.26
CA ALA A 51 -10.17 0.81 1.19
C ALA A 51 -9.61 0.49 -0.20
N ILE A 52 -8.34 0.81 -0.47
CA ILE A 52 -7.80 0.81 -1.83
C ILE A 52 -7.59 -0.59 -2.39
N VAL A 53 -7.18 -1.57 -1.57
CA VAL A 53 -6.81 -2.90 -2.06
C VAL A 53 -8.06 -3.65 -2.54
N PRO A 54 -9.13 -3.82 -1.72
CA PRO A 54 -10.36 -4.46 -2.19
C PRO A 54 -11.00 -3.70 -3.33
N LEU A 55 -11.03 -2.36 -3.27
CA LEU A 55 -11.66 -1.55 -4.31
C LEU A 55 -10.94 -1.72 -5.66
N THR A 56 -9.61 -1.71 -5.65
CA THR A 56 -8.81 -1.91 -6.87
C THR A 56 -9.00 -3.32 -7.42
N VAL A 57 -8.88 -4.35 -6.58
CA VAL A 57 -9.11 -5.76 -7.00
C VAL A 57 -10.52 -5.94 -7.55
N PHE A 58 -11.52 -5.36 -6.91
CA PHE A 58 -12.91 -5.40 -7.35
C PHE A 58 -13.09 -4.74 -8.72
N TRP A 59 -12.61 -3.52 -8.92
CA TRP A 59 -12.73 -2.83 -10.21
C TRP A 59 -11.96 -3.54 -11.33
N LEU A 60 -10.76 -4.06 -11.06
CA LEU A 60 -10.00 -4.86 -12.03
C LEU A 60 -10.72 -6.16 -12.40
N ASN A 61 -11.38 -6.80 -11.44
CA ASN A 61 -12.20 -7.96 -11.71
C ASN A 61 -13.47 -7.60 -12.49
N TYR A 62 -14.14 -6.51 -12.14
CA TYR A 62 -15.41 -6.12 -12.75
C TYR A 62 -15.25 -5.63 -14.19
N LEU A 63 -14.31 -4.70 -14.43
CA LEU A 63 -14.11 -4.05 -15.73
C LEU A 63 -13.25 -4.90 -16.68
N PHE A 64 -12.12 -5.39 -16.19
CA PHE A 64 -11.11 -6.06 -17.02
C PHE A 64 -11.19 -7.59 -16.92
N LYS A 65 -12.14 -8.13 -16.15
CA LYS A 65 -12.33 -9.58 -15.92
C LYS A 65 -11.06 -10.27 -15.42
N VAL A 66 -10.19 -9.54 -14.71
CA VAL A 66 -8.99 -10.10 -14.08
C VAL A 66 -9.41 -11.12 -13.03
N LYS A 67 -8.91 -12.35 -13.15
CA LYS A 67 -9.21 -13.41 -12.18
C LYS A 67 -8.62 -13.07 -10.82
N ILE A 68 -9.43 -13.18 -9.76
CA ILE A 68 -8.98 -12.99 -8.38
C ILE A 68 -8.25 -14.27 -7.95
N THR A 69 -6.97 -14.35 -8.30
CA THR A 69 -6.05 -15.39 -7.84
C THR A 69 -5.01 -14.77 -6.92
N PHE A 70 -4.38 -15.58 -6.07
CA PHE A 70 -3.32 -15.12 -5.17
C PHE A 70 -2.24 -14.33 -5.93
N ILE A 71 -1.78 -14.87 -7.05
CA ILE A 71 -0.72 -14.26 -7.89
C ILE A 71 -1.16 -12.89 -8.43
N ASN A 72 -2.38 -12.80 -8.99
CA ASN A 72 -2.87 -11.54 -9.55
C ASN A 72 -3.08 -10.48 -8.47
N VAL A 73 -3.61 -10.86 -7.29
CA VAL A 73 -3.80 -9.94 -6.18
C VAL A 73 -2.46 -9.44 -5.65
N SER A 74 -1.46 -10.32 -5.50
CA SER A 74 -0.10 -9.92 -5.12
C SER A 74 0.52 -8.95 -6.13
N MET A 75 0.38 -9.21 -7.43
CA MET A 75 0.85 -8.28 -8.48
C MET A 75 0.14 -6.93 -8.43
N ILE A 76 -1.17 -6.91 -8.18
CA ILE A 76 -1.95 -5.66 -8.03
C ILE A 76 -1.45 -4.86 -6.83
N ILE A 77 -1.23 -5.50 -5.67
CA ILE A 77 -0.73 -4.81 -4.46
C ILE A 77 0.67 -4.24 -4.67
N ILE A 78 1.56 -5.00 -5.30
CA ILE A 78 2.92 -4.53 -5.64
C ILE A 78 2.83 -3.32 -6.58
N SER A 79 2.01 -3.42 -7.63
CA SER A 79 1.83 -2.34 -8.61
C SER A 79 1.26 -1.08 -7.96
N LEU A 80 0.24 -1.21 -7.11
CA LEU A 80 -0.34 -0.11 -6.33
C LEU A 80 0.70 0.58 -5.45
N THR A 81 1.56 -0.19 -4.79
CA THR A 81 2.61 0.35 -3.94
C THR A 81 3.66 1.09 -4.75
N ILE A 82 4.13 0.52 -5.86
CA ILE A 82 5.13 1.14 -6.74
C ILE A 82 4.61 2.47 -7.27
N VAL A 83 3.36 2.51 -7.73
CA VAL A 83 2.73 3.74 -8.23
C VAL A 83 2.72 4.81 -7.15
N ALA A 84 2.32 4.49 -5.92
CA ALA A 84 2.35 5.45 -4.81
C ALA A 84 3.77 5.95 -4.47
N VAL A 85 4.76 5.06 -4.48
CA VAL A 85 6.16 5.42 -4.23
C VAL A 85 6.69 6.34 -5.33
N VAL A 86 6.40 6.04 -6.60
CA VAL A 86 6.81 6.89 -7.73
C VAL A 86 6.17 8.27 -7.63
N ILE A 87 4.86 8.33 -7.37
CA ILE A 87 4.14 9.60 -7.24
C ILE A 87 4.71 10.42 -6.07
N SER A 88 4.88 9.81 -4.90
CA SER A 88 5.43 10.52 -3.72
C SER A 88 6.87 10.98 -3.93
N TYR A 89 7.70 10.19 -4.63
CA TYR A 89 9.06 10.60 -4.99
C TYR A 89 9.07 11.80 -5.95
N VAL A 90 8.24 11.77 -6.99
CA VAL A 90 8.13 12.87 -7.96
C VAL A 90 7.57 14.13 -7.28
N ALA A 91 6.53 14.00 -6.45
CA ALA A 91 5.96 15.11 -5.67
C ALA A 91 6.99 15.74 -4.72
N SER A 92 7.78 14.90 -4.04
CA SER A 92 8.86 15.37 -3.16
C SER A 92 9.96 16.11 -3.92
N LYS A 93 10.29 15.64 -5.14
CA LYS A 93 11.29 16.27 -6.00
C LYS A 93 10.82 17.62 -6.55
N MET A 94 9.53 17.76 -6.88
CA MET A 94 8.95 19.02 -7.36
C MET A 94 8.86 20.06 -6.24
N SER A 95 8.53 19.64 -5.01
CA SER A 95 8.49 20.54 -3.85
C SER A 95 9.85 21.17 -3.53
N ASN A 96 10.96 20.46 -3.73
CA ASN A 96 12.32 20.98 -3.48
C ASN A 96 12.82 21.99 -4.53
N ARG A 97 12.09 22.20 -5.64
CA ARG A 97 12.46 23.18 -6.66
C ARG A 97 11.86 24.58 -6.43
N GLN A 98 10.91 24.73 -5.51
CA GLN A 98 10.21 25.99 -5.26
C GLN A 98 10.85 26.85 -4.15
N THR A 99 11.85 26.31 -3.45
CA THR A 99 12.57 26.97 -2.34
C THR A 99 14.02 27.33 -2.69
N ALA A 100 14.42 27.27 -3.96
CA ALA A 100 15.71 27.73 -4.47
C ALA A 100 15.49 28.92 -5.42
#